data_AF-A0A199AZR2-F1
#
_entry.id   AF-A0A199AZR2-F1
#
_cell.length_a   1.000
_cell.length_b   1.000
_cell.length_c   1.000
_cell.angle_alpha   90.00
_cell.angle_beta   90.00
_cell.angle_gamma   90.00
#
_symmetry.space_group_name_H-M   'P 1'
#
loop_
_entity.id
_entity.type
_entity.pdbx_description
1 polymer ?
#
loop_
_entity_poly.entity_id
_entity_poly.type
_entity_poly.pdbx_seq_one_letter_code
_entity_poly.pdbx_strand_id
1 'polypeptide(L)'
;MASLLAILSGGAVTGALMASAINDPNSSRAERIAAVVPQVDPRTLSGPAYAEAAPGTCLTWSLDAADRVTSFDTVDCSEPHRFEVAARIDLSEVPGFGESAPLPVSAELAPVGTERCLPLISRYADGREVDPGGRFTGLVVPPSEEGWDKGDRSVLCGVAAAELDGRSALSTGTFAQADQHRRWEPGTCLGFTDEGLPGATTPCSEDHSIEIVADVDVSAVFPEGPVPPDPRQQSELTADACREAGVAYLGDAEALRRTTLISTLVNPITEVSWQTGSRTVNCGLMKAAEPGPFAVLRGSARQGVLVDGATPVAPTTTQIPPPGQPPGGVPGAPTDTGQGTVSVPVPGGTP
;
A
#
# COMPACT_ATOMS: atom_id res chain seq x y z
N MET A 1 4.92 34.00 13.78
CA MET A 1 4.59 33.01 12.74
C MET A 1 5.87 32.42 12.16
N ALA A 2 6.64 31.76 13.02
CA ALA A 2 7.83 30.98 12.64
C ALA A 2 8.00 29.94 13.75
N SER A 3 8.01 28.66 13.38
CA SER A 3 8.02 27.43 14.22
C SER A 3 6.78 26.56 14.00
N LEU A 4 6.62 26.04 12.78
CA LEU A 4 5.88 24.80 12.49
C LEU A 4 6.78 23.74 11.81
N LEU A 5 8.11 23.97 11.78
CA LEU A 5 9.05 23.22 10.94
C LEU A 5 9.85 22.13 11.67
N ALA A 6 9.64 21.90 12.97
CA ALA A 6 10.47 20.98 13.76
C ALA A 6 9.82 19.63 14.13
N ILE A 7 8.55 19.40 13.81
CA ILE A 7 7.92 18.06 13.85
C ILE A 7 7.95 17.40 12.47
N LEU A 8 8.15 18.20 11.41
CA LEU A 8 8.18 17.73 10.02
C LEU A 8 9.43 16.89 9.70
N SER A 9 10.50 16.92 10.50
CA SER A 9 11.67 16.08 10.23
C SER A 9 11.41 14.58 10.45
N GLY A 10 10.44 14.22 11.29
CA GLY A 10 9.99 12.83 11.42
C GLY A 10 9.11 12.41 10.23
N GLY A 11 8.05 13.17 9.96
CA GLY A 11 7.06 12.86 8.91
C GLY A 11 7.57 13.01 7.47
N ALA A 12 8.47 13.97 7.19
CA ALA A 12 9.05 14.17 5.86
C ALA A 12 10.02 13.04 5.47
N VAL A 13 10.68 12.40 6.43
CA VAL A 13 11.49 11.20 6.18
C VAL A 13 10.56 10.00 5.91
N THR A 14 9.39 9.95 6.55
CA THR A 14 8.41 8.87 6.38
C THR A 14 7.84 8.81 4.96
N GLY A 15 7.48 9.93 4.31
CA GLY A 15 6.83 9.89 2.99
C GLY A 15 7.63 9.21 1.88
N ALA A 16 8.92 9.54 1.78
CA ALA A 16 9.81 8.92 0.80
C ALA A 16 10.10 7.44 1.15
N LEU A 17 10.28 7.13 2.43
CA LEU A 17 10.44 5.75 2.89
C LEU A 17 9.19 4.92 2.59
N MET A 18 8.00 5.43 2.89
CA MET A 18 6.72 4.78 2.62
C MET A 18 6.49 4.57 1.13
N ALA A 19 6.77 5.58 0.30
CA ALA A 19 6.72 5.41 -1.16
C ALA A 19 7.68 4.31 -1.63
N SER A 20 8.91 4.28 -1.14
CA SER A 20 9.86 3.22 -1.50
C SER A 20 9.46 1.86 -0.94
N ALA A 21 8.78 1.80 0.21
CA ALA A 21 8.44 0.55 0.87
C ALA A 21 7.18 -0.09 0.29
N ILE A 22 6.18 0.73 -0.09
CA ILE A 22 4.91 0.28 -0.64
C ILE A 22 5.00 0.16 -2.17
N ASN A 23 5.66 1.11 -2.84
CA ASN A 23 5.74 1.23 -4.30
C ASN A 23 7.17 1.01 -4.82
N ASP A 24 7.95 0.11 -4.22
CA ASP A 24 9.32 -0.18 -4.69
C ASP A 24 9.31 -0.58 -6.17
N PRO A 25 9.89 0.24 -7.08
CA PRO A 25 9.88 -0.04 -8.52
C PRO A 25 10.70 -1.28 -8.91
N ASN A 26 11.54 -1.80 -8.01
CA ASN A 26 12.33 -3.02 -8.24
C ASN A 26 11.72 -4.27 -7.61
N SER A 27 10.61 -4.13 -6.88
CA SER A 27 9.89 -5.29 -6.36
C SER A 27 9.13 -6.00 -7.48
N SER A 28 8.86 -7.30 -7.30
CA SER A 28 7.95 -8.05 -8.19
C SER A 28 6.55 -7.43 -8.28
N ARG A 29 6.19 -6.54 -7.33
CA ARG A 29 4.91 -5.83 -7.29
C ARG A 29 4.84 -4.68 -8.31
N ALA A 30 5.98 -4.12 -8.71
CA ALA A 30 6.05 -3.02 -9.67
C ALA A 30 5.89 -3.45 -11.13
N GLU A 31 5.80 -4.76 -11.38
CA GLU A 31 5.46 -5.30 -12.69
C GLU A 31 4.03 -4.88 -13.06
N ARG A 32 3.88 -4.12 -14.14
CA ARG A 32 2.56 -3.71 -14.69
C ARG A 32 1.70 -4.89 -15.14
N ILE A 33 2.34 -6.04 -15.34
CA ILE A 33 1.71 -7.28 -15.77
C ILE A 33 2.24 -8.41 -14.89
N ALA A 34 1.33 -9.16 -14.29
CA ALA A 34 1.61 -10.44 -13.66
C ALA A 34 0.91 -11.57 -14.44
N ALA A 35 1.55 -12.72 -14.65
CA ALA A 35 0.76 -13.94 -14.88
C ALA A 35 -0.12 -14.17 -13.65
N VAL A 36 -1.33 -14.75 -13.82
CA VAL A 36 -2.33 -14.92 -12.74
C VAL A 36 -1.65 -15.15 -11.40
N VAL A 37 -1.99 -14.24 -10.48
CA VAL A 37 -1.62 -14.15 -9.08
C VAL A 37 -0.96 -15.43 -8.56
N PRO A 38 0.18 -15.36 -7.86
CA PRO A 38 0.94 -16.53 -7.36
C PRO A 38 0.16 -17.51 -6.46
N GLN A 39 -1.11 -17.24 -6.17
CA GLN A 39 -2.04 -18.04 -5.36
C GLN A 39 -2.86 -19.05 -6.18
N VAL A 40 -2.90 -18.95 -7.50
CA VAL A 40 -3.67 -19.87 -8.36
C VAL A 40 -2.82 -20.25 -9.54
N ASP A 41 -2.68 -21.56 -9.81
CA ASP A 41 -2.16 -21.99 -11.10
C ASP A 41 -3.23 -21.75 -12.17
N PRO A 42 -3.05 -20.77 -13.09
CA PRO A 42 -4.03 -20.50 -14.14
C PRO A 42 -4.32 -21.74 -15.00
N ARG A 43 -3.41 -22.71 -15.04
CA ARG A 43 -3.59 -23.99 -15.76
C ARG A 43 -4.66 -24.90 -15.16
N THR A 44 -5.17 -24.56 -13.97
CA THR A 44 -6.28 -25.28 -13.35
C THR A 44 -7.64 -24.63 -13.61
N LEU A 45 -7.65 -23.40 -14.14
CA LEU A 45 -8.87 -22.64 -14.42
C LEU A 45 -9.56 -23.19 -15.66
N SER A 46 -10.74 -23.81 -15.47
CA SER A 46 -11.48 -24.50 -16.52
C SER A 46 -12.98 -24.33 -16.35
N GLY A 47 -13.74 -24.74 -17.36
CA GLY A 47 -15.20 -24.72 -17.35
C GLY A 47 -15.81 -23.49 -18.03
N PRO A 48 -17.16 -23.35 -17.96
CA PRO A 48 -17.91 -22.34 -18.70
C PRO A 48 -17.48 -20.90 -18.39
N ALA A 49 -17.20 -20.59 -17.12
CA ALA A 49 -16.77 -19.26 -16.70
C ALA A 49 -15.49 -18.79 -17.43
N TYR A 50 -14.57 -19.70 -17.75
CA TYR A 50 -13.38 -19.39 -18.56
C TYR A 50 -13.69 -19.37 -20.06
N ALA A 51 -14.42 -20.40 -20.53
CA ALA A 51 -14.70 -20.59 -21.95
C ALA A 51 -15.56 -19.47 -22.54
N GLU A 52 -16.50 -18.94 -21.76
CA GLU A 52 -17.47 -17.92 -22.17
C GLU A 52 -17.02 -16.50 -21.81
N ALA A 53 -15.91 -16.34 -21.08
CA ALA A 53 -15.43 -15.04 -20.63
C ALA A 53 -15.09 -14.12 -21.81
N ALA A 54 -15.70 -12.94 -21.81
CA ALA A 54 -15.57 -11.90 -22.81
C ALA A 54 -15.26 -10.53 -22.14
N PRO A 55 -14.84 -9.50 -22.88
CA PRO A 55 -14.66 -8.15 -22.31
C PRO A 55 -15.85 -7.71 -21.45
N GLY A 56 -15.59 -7.25 -20.23
CA GLY A 56 -16.61 -6.90 -19.23
C GLY A 56 -17.09 -8.05 -18.34
N THR A 57 -16.57 -9.26 -18.52
CA THR A 57 -16.86 -10.39 -17.63
C THR A 57 -16.04 -10.25 -16.34
N CYS A 58 -16.70 -10.31 -15.19
CA CYS A 58 -16.05 -10.37 -13.89
C CYS A 58 -16.02 -11.81 -13.36
N LEU A 59 -14.82 -12.26 -12.99
CA LEU A 59 -14.54 -13.62 -12.54
C LEU A 59 -14.12 -13.61 -11.07
N THR A 60 -14.58 -14.61 -10.33
CA THR A 60 -14.24 -14.81 -8.93
C THR A 60 -13.86 -16.26 -8.67
N TRP A 61 -13.12 -16.49 -7.59
CA TRP A 61 -12.75 -17.81 -7.13
C TRP A 61 -12.56 -17.85 -5.63
N SER A 62 -12.79 -19.03 -5.05
CA SER A 62 -12.50 -19.32 -3.65
C SER A 62 -11.25 -20.16 -3.52
N LEU A 63 -10.49 -19.91 -2.45
CA LEU A 63 -9.31 -20.67 -2.07
C LEU A 63 -9.60 -21.48 -0.81
N ASP A 64 -9.03 -22.69 -0.72
CA ASP A 64 -8.97 -23.41 0.55
C ASP A 64 -7.78 -22.96 1.42
N ALA A 65 -7.63 -23.56 2.60
CA ALA A 65 -6.53 -23.23 3.53
C ALA A 65 -5.12 -23.60 3.01
N ALA A 66 -5.03 -24.29 1.86
CA ALA A 66 -3.78 -24.60 1.18
C ALA A 66 -3.64 -23.80 -0.13
N ASP A 67 -4.37 -22.68 -0.24
CA ASP A 67 -4.40 -21.77 -1.39
C ASP A 67 -4.79 -22.45 -2.71
N ARG A 68 -5.59 -23.52 -2.66
CA ARG A 68 -6.08 -24.18 -3.88
C ARG A 68 -7.43 -23.62 -4.29
N VAL A 69 -7.61 -23.41 -5.60
CA VAL A 69 -8.91 -23.03 -6.17
C VAL A 69 -9.93 -24.12 -5.92
N THR A 70 -11.05 -23.75 -5.32
CA THR A 70 -12.18 -24.64 -5.02
C THR A 70 -13.44 -24.31 -5.82
N SER A 71 -13.50 -23.12 -6.40
CA SER A 71 -14.59 -22.63 -7.26
C SER A 71 -14.04 -21.60 -8.23
N PHE A 72 -14.64 -21.50 -9.41
CA PHE A 72 -14.29 -20.51 -10.42
C PHE A 72 -15.54 -20.15 -11.20
N ASP A 73 -16.03 -18.94 -10.99
CA ASP A 73 -17.37 -18.53 -11.40
C ASP A 73 -17.35 -17.11 -12.00
N THR A 74 -18.36 -16.83 -12.82
CA THR A 74 -18.69 -15.49 -13.30
C THR A 74 -19.65 -14.82 -12.32
N VAL A 75 -19.43 -13.55 -12.03
CA VAL A 75 -20.29 -12.72 -11.16
C VAL A 75 -20.57 -11.37 -11.80
N ASP A 76 -21.58 -10.64 -11.30
CA ASP A 76 -21.77 -9.25 -11.70
C ASP A 76 -20.59 -8.41 -11.18
N CYS A 77 -20.10 -7.44 -11.96
CA CYS A 77 -18.95 -6.64 -11.54
C CYS A 77 -19.24 -5.77 -10.31
N SER A 78 -20.51 -5.50 -9.98
CA SER A 78 -20.89 -4.84 -8.72
C SER A 78 -20.72 -5.76 -7.50
N GLU A 79 -20.64 -7.08 -7.71
CA GLU A 79 -20.33 -8.05 -6.67
C GLU A 79 -18.80 -8.21 -6.48
N PRO A 80 -18.36 -8.67 -5.30
CA PRO A 80 -16.95 -8.95 -5.06
C PRO A 80 -16.38 -9.98 -6.04
N HIS A 81 -15.43 -9.54 -6.86
CA HIS A 81 -14.75 -10.35 -7.86
C HIS A 81 -13.24 -10.14 -7.79
N ARG A 82 -12.49 -11.00 -8.47
CA ARG A 82 -11.03 -11.02 -8.40
C ARG A 82 -10.37 -10.64 -9.71
N PHE A 83 -11.07 -10.79 -10.83
CA PHE A 83 -10.54 -10.50 -12.15
C PHE A 83 -11.63 -9.93 -13.06
N GLU A 84 -11.29 -8.89 -13.81
CA GLU A 84 -12.15 -8.32 -14.85
C GLU A 84 -11.50 -8.53 -16.22
N VAL A 85 -12.20 -9.22 -17.11
CA VAL A 85 -11.73 -9.52 -18.46
C VAL A 85 -11.83 -8.25 -19.31
N ALA A 86 -10.70 -7.83 -19.88
CA ALA A 86 -10.64 -6.70 -20.82
C ALA A 86 -10.59 -7.18 -22.29
N ALA A 87 -9.97 -8.33 -22.54
CA ALA A 87 -9.88 -8.93 -23.87
C ALA A 87 -9.66 -10.44 -23.82
N ARG A 88 -10.00 -11.10 -24.92
CA ARG A 88 -9.62 -12.48 -25.21
C ARG A 88 -8.76 -12.47 -26.47
N ILE A 89 -7.57 -13.06 -26.40
CA ILE A 89 -6.64 -13.15 -27.53
C ILE A 89 -6.36 -14.62 -27.86
N ASP A 90 -6.05 -14.91 -29.10
CA ASP A 90 -5.59 -16.23 -29.53
C ASP A 90 -4.05 -16.25 -29.57
N LEU A 91 -3.43 -17.08 -28.73
CA LEU A 91 -1.97 -17.23 -28.71
C LEU A 91 -1.42 -17.84 -29.99
N SER A 92 -2.20 -18.57 -30.77
CA SER A 92 -1.72 -19.10 -32.06
C SER A 92 -1.33 -17.98 -33.04
N GLU A 93 -1.87 -16.78 -32.86
CA GLU A 93 -1.50 -15.56 -33.60
C GLU A 93 -0.25 -14.84 -33.04
N VAL A 94 0.31 -15.35 -31.94
CA VAL A 94 1.51 -14.82 -31.28
C VAL A 94 2.70 -15.70 -31.65
N PRO A 95 3.80 -15.12 -32.20
CA PRO A 95 5.00 -15.87 -32.49
C PRO A 95 5.52 -16.64 -31.27
N GLY A 96 5.75 -17.95 -31.42
CA GLY A 96 6.25 -18.82 -30.35
C GLY A 96 5.20 -19.75 -29.73
N PHE A 97 3.89 -19.52 -29.96
CA PHE A 97 2.80 -20.30 -29.33
C PHE A 97 1.92 -21.05 -30.34
N GLY A 98 2.52 -21.54 -31.44
CA GLY A 98 1.80 -22.29 -32.47
C GLY A 98 1.19 -23.61 -31.98
N GLU A 99 0.49 -24.33 -32.86
CA GLU A 99 -0.30 -25.53 -32.50
C GLU A 99 0.46 -26.59 -31.69
N SER A 100 1.75 -26.82 -32.02
CA SER A 100 2.61 -27.81 -31.38
C SER A 100 3.39 -27.28 -30.16
N ALA A 101 3.17 -26.02 -29.75
CA ALA A 101 3.85 -25.45 -28.60
C ALA A 101 3.32 -26.09 -27.29
N PRO A 102 4.19 -26.32 -26.28
CA PRO A 102 3.73 -26.68 -24.96
C PRO A 102 2.94 -25.53 -24.32
N LEU A 103 2.12 -25.83 -23.32
CA LEU A 103 1.42 -24.82 -22.54
C LEU A 103 2.45 -23.88 -21.90
N PRO A 104 2.41 -22.58 -22.21
CA PRO A 104 3.46 -21.68 -21.79
C PRO A 104 3.54 -21.50 -20.27
N VAL A 105 4.74 -21.23 -19.80
CA VAL A 105 5.00 -20.82 -18.42
C VAL A 105 4.83 -19.30 -18.25
N SER A 106 4.66 -18.86 -17.00
CA SER A 106 4.46 -17.44 -16.67
C SER A 106 5.51 -16.52 -17.30
N ALA A 107 6.77 -16.95 -17.32
CA ALA A 107 7.86 -16.19 -17.94
C ALA A 107 7.69 -15.99 -19.46
N GLU A 108 7.09 -16.96 -20.16
CA GLU A 108 6.81 -16.87 -21.60
C GLU A 108 5.59 -15.98 -21.88
N LEU A 109 4.64 -15.90 -20.95
CA LEU A 109 3.45 -15.05 -21.05
C LEU A 109 3.69 -13.59 -20.65
N ALA A 110 4.76 -13.28 -19.92
CA ALA A 110 5.06 -11.91 -19.49
C ALA A 110 5.21 -10.92 -20.67
N PRO A 111 5.93 -11.24 -21.77
CA PRO A 111 5.94 -10.41 -22.97
C PRO A 111 4.55 -10.28 -23.60
N VAL A 112 3.76 -11.36 -23.66
CA VAL A 112 2.38 -11.31 -24.19
C VAL A 112 1.54 -10.33 -23.39
N GLY A 113 1.64 -10.36 -22.06
CA GLY A 113 0.88 -9.44 -21.23
C GLY A 113 1.30 -7.98 -21.45
N THR A 114 2.59 -7.72 -21.54
CA THR A 114 3.10 -6.36 -21.72
C THR A 114 2.80 -5.80 -23.11
N GLU A 115 3.03 -6.59 -24.16
CA GLU A 115 2.95 -6.15 -25.55
C GLU A 115 1.54 -6.27 -26.15
N ARG A 116 0.74 -7.23 -25.67
CA ARG A 116 -0.61 -7.51 -26.19
C ARG A 116 -1.69 -7.11 -25.19
N CYS A 117 -1.60 -7.54 -23.93
CA CYS A 117 -2.69 -7.32 -22.98
C CYS A 117 -2.77 -5.88 -22.45
N LEU A 118 -1.69 -5.22 -22.05
CA LEU A 118 -1.75 -3.84 -21.53
C LEU A 118 -2.43 -2.86 -22.50
N PRO A 119 -2.09 -2.84 -23.81
CA PRO A 119 -2.78 -1.98 -24.76
C PRO A 119 -4.27 -2.31 -24.90
N LEU A 120 -4.67 -3.58 -24.76
CA LEU A 120 -6.07 -4.00 -24.82
C LEU A 120 -6.84 -3.60 -23.56
N ILE A 121 -6.22 -3.71 -22.38
CA ILE A 121 -6.77 -3.24 -21.11
C ILE A 121 -7.01 -1.74 -21.16
N SER A 122 -6.02 -0.97 -21.60
CA SER A 122 -6.15 0.49 -21.74
C SER A 122 -7.27 0.85 -22.73
N ARG A 123 -7.36 0.18 -23.88
CA ARG A 123 -8.46 0.39 -24.84
C ARG A 123 -9.84 0.05 -24.26
N TYR A 124 -9.95 -1.04 -23.50
CA TYR A 124 -11.18 -1.44 -22.83
C TYR A 124 -11.64 -0.38 -21.81
N ALA A 125 -10.69 0.26 -21.12
CA ALA A 125 -10.95 1.28 -20.11
C ALA A 125 -10.84 2.73 -20.66
N ASP A 126 -11.21 2.96 -21.92
CA ASP A 126 -11.23 4.28 -22.57
C ASP A 126 -9.92 5.08 -22.45
N GLY A 127 -8.78 4.38 -22.56
CA GLY A 127 -7.44 4.94 -22.47
C GLY A 127 -6.86 4.99 -21.05
N ARG A 128 -7.61 4.57 -20.02
CA ARG A 128 -7.14 4.51 -18.64
C ARG A 128 -6.00 3.49 -18.51
N GLU A 129 -4.85 3.94 -18.02
CA GLU A 129 -3.70 3.09 -17.77
C GLU A 129 -3.79 2.40 -16.40
N VAL A 130 -3.18 1.21 -16.29
CA VAL A 130 -2.98 0.52 -15.01
C VAL A 130 -1.81 1.17 -14.26
N ASP A 131 -2.05 1.67 -13.06
CA ASP A 131 -1.03 2.24 -12.19
C ASP A 131 -0.09 1.16 -11.64
N PRO A 132 1.23 1.17 -11.96
CA PRO A 132 2.19 0.22 -11.41
C PRO A 132 2.34 0.28 -9.87
N GLY A 133 2.08 1.43 -9.25
CA GLY A 133 2.04 1.59 -7.78
C GLY A 133 0.62 1.49 -7.21
N GLY A 134 -0.35 1.11 -8.04
CA GLY A 134 -1.75 1.04 -7.67
C GLY A 134 -2.13 -0.26 -6.97
N ARG A 135 -3.43 -0.41 -6.72
CA ARG A 135 -4.02 -1.66 -6.24
C ARG A 135 -4.32 -2.67 -7.35
N PHE A 136 -4.38 -2.22 -8.60
CA PHE A 136 -4.66 -3.08 -9.75
C PHE A 136 -3.38 -3.45 -10.49
N THR A 137 -3.33 -4.68 -11.00
CA THR A 137 -2.30 -5.16 -11.92
C THR A 137 -2.98 -5.77 -13.14
N GLY A 138 -2.36 -5.65 -14.32
CA GLY A 138 -2.83 -6.37 -15.49
C GLY A 138 -2.42 -7.85 -15.40
N LEU A 139 -3.27 -8.76 -15.87
CA LEU A 139 -2.96 -10.18 -15.90
C LEU A 139 -3.26 -10.85 -17.23
N VAL A 140 -2.54 -11.95 -17.42
CA VAL A 140 -2.64 -12.87 -18.54
C VAL A 140 -3.05 -14.23 -17.99
N VAL A 141 -4.20 -14.74 -18.43
CA VAL A 141 -4.75 -16.02 -18.00
C VAL A 141 -4.74 -17.01 -19.16
N PRO A 142 -3.79 -17.95 -19.22
CA PRO A 142 -3.84 -19.06 -20.18
C PRO A 142 -5.03 -19.99 -19.90
N PRO A 143 -5.39 -20.86 -20.87
CA PRO A 143 -6.39 -21.88 -20.62
C PRO A 143 -5.81 -22.94 -19.69
N SER A 144 -6.68 -23.82 -19.19
CA SER A 144 -6.22 -24.98 -18.43
C SER A 144 -5.31 -25.89 -19.24
N GLU A 145 -4.54 -26.76 -18.57
CA GLU A 145 -3.77 -27.83 -19.25
C GLU A 145 -4.68 -28.71 -20.11
N GLU A 146 -5.84 -29.09 -19.59
CA GLU A 146 -6.85 -29.82 -20.35
C GLU A 146 -7.37 -29.03 -21.57
N GLY A 147 -7.60 -27.72 -21.42
CA GLY A 147 -8.01 -26.86 -22.52
C GLY A 147 -6.93 -26.78 -23.60
N TRP A 148 -5.67 -26.59 -23.18
CA TRP A 148 -4.52 -26.56 -24.07
C TRP A 148 -4.35 -27.87 -24.84
N ASP A 149 -4.48 -29.02 -24.17
CA ASP A 149 -4.36 -30.34 -24.80
C ASP A 149 -5.48 -30.59 -25.83
N LYS A 150 -6.63 -29.94 -25.66
CA LYS A 150 -7.75 -29.95 -26.64
C LYS A 150 -7.62 -28.90 -27.73
N GLY A 151 -6.54 -28.13 -27.74
CA GLY A 151 -6.25 -27.11 -28.75
C GLY A 151 -6.78 -25.71 -28.42
N ASP A 152 -7.27 -25.45 -27.21
CA ASP A 152 -7.57 -24.07 -26.80
C ASP A 152 -6.26 -23.29 -26.68
N ARG A 153 -6.17 -22.20 -27.43
CA ARG A 153 -5.06 -21.25 -27.42
C ARG A 153 -5.51 -19.87 -26.96
N SER A 154 -6.75 -19.76 -26.51
CA SER A 154 -7.29 -18.50 -26.02
C SER A 154 -6.67 -18.12 -24.69
N VAL A 155 -6.34 -16.84 -24.54
CA VAL A 155 -5.87 -16.23 -23.31
C VAL A 155 -6.78 -15.09 -22.94
N LEU A 156 -7.11 -14.97 -21.65
CA LEU A 156 -7.79 -13.80 -21.12
C LEU A 156 -6.75 -12.75 -20.71
N CYS A 157 -6.89 -11.54 -21.27
CA CYS A 157 -6.23 -10.33 -20.81
C CYS A 157 -7.21 -9.58 -19.90
N GLY A 158 -6.75 -9.14 -18.73
CA GLY A 158 -7.63 -8.41 -17.82
C GLY A 158 -6.88 -7.78 -16.65
N VAL A 159 -7.62 -7.40 -15.62
CA VAL A 159 -7.09 -6.71 -14.44
C VAL A 159 -7.57 -7.38 -13.17
N ALA A 160 -6.71 -7.46 -12.16
CA ALA A 160 -7.07 -7.90 -10.82
C ALA A 160 -6.59 -6.89 -9.79
N ALA A 161 -7.36 -6.74 -8.71
CA ALA A 161 -6.85 -6.14 -7.50
C ALA A 161 -5.85 -7.12 -6.84
N ALA A 162 -4.78 -6.57 -6.27
CA ALA A 162 -3.77 -7.34 -5.56
C ALA A 162 -3.50 -6.74 -4.18
N GLU A 163 -3.18 -7.58 -3.20
CA GLU A 163 -2.62 -7.21 -1.90
C GLU A 163 -1.12 -6.87 -2.02
N LEU A 164 -0.51 -6.37 -0.93
CA LEU A 164 0.90 -6.00 -0.95
C LEU A 164 1.82 -7.20 -1.19
N ASP A 165 1.42 -8.40 -0.81
CA ASP A 165 2.17 -9.63 -1.13
C ASP A 165 1.89 -10.17 -2.54
N GLY A 166 1.18 -9.40 -3.38
CA GLY A 166 0.81 -9.78 -4.74
C GLY A 166 -0.33 -10.79 -4.81
N ARG A 167 -0.91 -11.22 -3.67
CA ARG A 167 -2.09 -12.08 -3.67
C ARG A 167 -3.29 -11.35 -4.25
N SER A 168 -4.22 -12.09 -4.86
CA SER A 168 -5.45 -11.52 -5.40
C SER A 168 -6.26 -10.94 -4.25
N ALA A 169 -6.70 -9.70 -4.40
CA ALA A 169 -7.69 -9.07 -3.56
C ALA A 169 -9.06 -9.10 -4.24
N LEU A 170 -10.12 -8.99 -3.43
CA LEU A 170 -11.45 -8.74 -3.96
C LEU A 170 -11.58 -7.26 -4.36
N SER A 171 -12.28 -7.01 -5.46
CA SER A 171 -12.70 -5.69 -5.92
C SER A 171 -14.20 -5.69 -6.17
N THR A 172 -14.79 -4.50 -6.14
CA THR A 172 -16.17 -4.24 -6.55
C THR A 172 -16.19 -3.07 -7.52
N GLY A 173 -17.12 -3.10 -8.47
CA GLY A 173 -17.17 -2.16 -9.60
C GLY A 173 -16.13 -2.47 -10.68
N THR A 174 -16.25 -1.77 -11.81
CA THR A 174 -15.36 -1.96 -12.98
C THR A 174 -14.07 -1.16 -12.85
N PHE A 175 -12.97 -1.68 -13.38
CA PHE A 175 -11.67 -1.03 -13.43
C PHE A 175 -11.70 0.36 -14.08
N ALA A 176 -12.52 0.55 -15.13
CA ALA A 176 -12.67 1.83 -15.82
C ALA A 176 -13.08 2.99 -14.88
N GLN A 177 -13.76 2.67 -13.78
CA GLN A 177 -14.28 3.62 -12.80
C GLN A 177 -13.59 3.53 -11.44
N ALA A 178 -12.82 2.46 -11.20
CA ALA A 178 -12.27 2.16 -9.90
C ALA A 178 -11.11 3.10 -9.52
N ASP A 179 -11.10 3.57 -8.27
CA ASP A 179 -9.94 4.21 -7.66
C ASP A 179 -8.74 3.25 -7.71
N GLN A 180 -7.63 3.68 -8.32
CA GLN A 180 -6.43 2.84 -8.44
C GLN A 180 -5.50 3.00 -7.25
N HIS A 181 -5.66 4.08 -6.48
CA HIS A 181 -4.84 4.28 -5.31
C HIS A 181 -5.13 3.20 -4.27
N ARG A 182 -4.07 2.51 -3.86
CA ARG A 182 -4.17 1.45 -2.87
C ARG A 182 -4.46 2.03 -1.51
N ARG A 183 -5.62 1.63 -0.98
CA ARG A 183 -6.10 1.99 0.35
C ARG A 183 -6.62 0.77 1.09
N TRP A 184 -6.74 0.91 2.40
CA TRP A 184 -7.28 -0.07 3.33
C TRP A 184 -8.29 0.58 4.25
N GLU A 185 -9.19 -0.23 4.79
CA GLU A 185 -10.21 0.24 5.70
C GLU A 185 -9.60 0.66 7.05
N PRO A 186 -10.17 1.69 7.73
CA PRO A 186 -9.80 2.02 9.10
C PRO A 186 -9.91 0.80 10.03
N GLY A 187 -8.85 0.54 10.80
CA GLY A 187 -8.69 -0.62 11.67
C GLY A 187 -7.98 -1.81 11.03
N THR A 188 -7.62 -1.74 9.74
CA THR A 188 -6.73 -2.73 9.12
C THR A 188 -5.30 -2.58 9.62
N CYS A 189 -4.61 -3.69 9.89
CA CYS A 189 -3.21 -3.72 10.26
C CYS A 189 -2.34 -4.28 9.13
N LEU A 190 -1.22 -3.61 8.83
CA LEU A 190 -0.27 -4.02 7.80
C LEU A 190 0.92 -4.71 8.45
N GLY A 191 1.18 -5.95 8.06
CA GLY A 191 2.26 -6.78 8.59
C GLY A 191 3.65 -6.27 8.21
N PHE A 192 4.60 -7.20 8.18
CA PHE A 192 5.97 -6.97 7.72
C PHE A 192 6.30 -7.82 6.49
N THR A 193 7.16 -7.32 5.61
CA THR A 193 7.95 -8.12 4.68
C THR A 193 9.19 -8.68 5.38
N ASP A 194 9.92 -9.58 4.72
CA ASP A 194 11.17 -10.13 5.25
C ASP A 194 12.25 -9.04 5.48
N GLU A 195 12.16 -7.92 4.74
CA GLU A 195 13.04 -6.75 4.88
C GLU A 195 12.61 -5.79 6.01
N GLY A 196 11.53 -6.10 6.73
CA GLY A 196 11.00 -5.27 7.81
C GLY A 196 10.22 -4.03 7.32
N LEU A 197 9.70 -4.07 6.09
CA LEU A 197 8.85 -3.04 5.50
C LEU A 197 7.36 -3.41 5.64
N PRO A 198 6.40 -2.46 5.47
CA PRO A 198 4.98 -2.79 5.49
C PRO A 198 4.62 -3.89 4.48
N GLY A 199 4.00 -4.96 5.00
CA GLY A 199 3.57 -6.13 4.25
C GLY A 199 2.05 -6.20 4.09
N ALA A 200 1.55 -7.37 3.69
CA ALA A 200 0.12 -7.61 3.52
C ALA A 200 -0.68 -7.44 4.82
N THR A 201 -1.99 -7.33 4.70
CA THR A 201 -2.89 -7.20 5.85
C THR A 201 -2.77 -8.42 6.77
N THR A 202 -2.76 -8.17 8.08
CA THR A 202 -2.67 -9.21 9.11
C THR A 202 -3.63 -8.87 10.26
N PRO A 203 -4.14 -9.85 11.05
CA PRO A 203 -4.87 -9.54 12.27
C PRO A 203 -4.01 -8.66 13.19
N CYS A 204 -4.59 -7.61 13.77
CA CYS A 204 -3.83 -6.71 14.65
C CYS A 204 -3.28 -7.40 15.92
N SER A 205 -3.75 -8.60 16.27
CA SER A 205 -3.17 -9.42 17.34
C SER A 205 -1.79 -9.97 16.99
N GLU A 206 -1.46 -10.04 15.70
CA GLU A 206 -0.15 -10.42 15.17
C GLU A 206 0.78 -9.20 15.06
N ASP A 207 2.06 -9.46 14.79
CA ASP A 207 3.05 -8.41 14.58
C ASP A 207 2.76 -7.63 13.30
N HIS A 208 2.70 -6.30 13.44
CA HIS A 208 2.40 -5.39 12.34
C HIS A 208 3.18 -4.08 12.47
N SER A 209 3.36 -3.39 11.35
CA SER A 209 4.10 -2.12 11.26
C SER A 209 3.19 -0.90 11.36
N ILE A 210 1.95 -1.03 10.87
CA ILE A 210 1.01 0.09 10.70
C ILE A 210 -0.40 -0.36 11.05
N GLU A 211 -1.16 0.47 11.77
CA GLU A 211 -2.62 0.37 11.91
C GLU A 211 -3.30 1.54 11.17
N ILE A 212 -4.16 1.25 10.21
CA ILE A 212 -4.85 2.25 9.39
C ILE A 212 -5.93 2.94 10.23
N VAL A 213 -6.05 4.27 10.15
CA VAL A 213 -6.96 5.02 11.01
C VAL A 213 -8.03 5.82 10.27
N ALA A 214 -7.76 6.26 9.04
CA ALA A 214 -8.71 7.04 8.26
C ALA A 214 -8.34 7.09 6.77
N ASP A 215 -9.36 7.40 5.98
CA ASP A 215 -9.24 8.00 4.65
C ASP A 215 -9.26 9.54 4.77
N VAL A 216 -8.43 10.22 3.97
CA VAL A 216 -8.39 11.68 3.87
C VAL A 216 -8.51 12.09 2.41
N ASP A 217 -9.50 12.94 2.10
CA ASP A 217 -9.60 13.61 0.80
C ASP A 217 -8.52 14.69 0.70
N VAL A 218 -7.71 14.62 -0.36
CA VAL A 218 -6.57 15.53 -0.59
C VAL A 218 -6.86 16.60 -1.63
N SER A 219 -8.08 16.69 -2.18
CA SER A 219 -8.43 17.63 -3.25
C SER A 219 -8.25 19.09 -2.84
N ALA A 220 -8.52 19.42 -1.57
CA ALA A 220 -8.31 20.76 -1.02
C ALA A 220 -6.96 20.93 -0.31
N VAL A 221 -6.16 19.87 -0.23
CA VAL A 221 -4.87 19.83 0.48
C VAL A 221 -3.71 19.94 -0.50
N PHE A 222 -3.78 19.21 -1.61
CA PHE A 222 -2.78 19.25 -2.67
C PHE A 222 -3.09 20.40 -3.64
N PRO A 223 -2.06 21.05 -4.20
CA PRO A 223 -2.26 22.04 -5.24
C PRO A 223 -2.96 21.41 -6.45
N GLU A 224 -3.90 22.15 -7.05
CA GLU A 224 -4.53 21.72 -8.30
C GLU A 224 -3.49 21.62 -9.42
N GLY A 225 -3.54 20.53 -10.19
CA GLY A 225 -2.63 20.32 -11.31
C GLY A 225 -2.71 18.91 -11.89
N PRO A 226 -2.02 18.66 -13.02
CA PRO A 226 -1.99 17.35 -13.66
C PRO A 226 -1.11 16.33 -12.93
N VAL A 227 -0.24 16.78 -12.02
CA VAL A 227 0.72 15.96 -11.28
C VAL A 227 0.58 16.26 -9.79
N PRO A 228 0.51 15.26 -8.90
CA PRO A 228 0.49 15.48 -7.47
C PRO A 228 1.86 15.96 -6.96
N PRO A 229 1.94 16.55 -5.75
CA PRO A 229 3.21 16.78 -5.07
C PRO A 229 4.08 15.52 -5.00
N ASP A 230 5.39 15.68 -4.87
CA ASP A 230 6.28 14.53 -4.63
C ASP A 230 5.94 13.84 -3.28
N PRO A 231 6.29 12.55 -3.09
CA PRO A 231 5.87 11.81 -1.90
C PRO A 231 6.26 12.42 -0.55
N ARG A 232 7.40 13.11 -0.46
CA ARG A 232 7.79 13.81 0.77
C ARG A 232 6.84 14.97 1.02
N GLN A 233 6.59 15.79 0.00
CA GLN A 233 5.68 16.92 0.10
C GLN A 233 4.23 16.47 0.39
N GLN A 234 3.78 15.33 -0.15
CA GLN A 234 2.47 14.75 0.18
C GLN A 234 2.33 14.45 1.68
N SER A 235 3.35 13.85 2.30
CA SER A 235 3.36 13.61 3.75
C SER A 235 3.38 14.89 4.57
N GLU A 236 4.12 15.91 4.12
CA GLU A 236 4.15 17.22 4.79
C GLU A 236 2.79 17.92 4.72
N LEU A 237 2.15 17.93 3.55
CA LEU A 237 0.85 18.57 3.34
C LEU A 237 -0.30 17.87 4.08
N THR A 238 -0.20 16.55 4.29
CA THR A 238 -1.22 15.75 5.00
C THR A 238 -0.95 15.58 6.49
N ALA A 239 0.17 16.09 7.00
CA ALA A 239 0.61 15.85 8.39
C ALA A 239 -0.43 16.25 9.44
N ASP A 240 -1.04 17.42 9.31
CA ASP A 240 -2.05 17.89 10.26
C ASP A 240 -3.35 17.08 10.17
N ALA A 241 -3.81 16.77 8.96
CA ALA A 241 -5.01 15.96 8.74
C ALA A 241 -4.84 14.55 9.29
N CYS A 242 -3.69 13.91 9.06
CA CYS A 242 -3.40 12.57 9.60
C CYS A 242 -3.24 12.60 11.12
N ARG A 243 -2.58 13.61 11.69
CA ARG A 243 -2.53 13.78 13.15
C ARG A 243 -3.94 13.84 13.74
N GLU A 244 -4.84 14.64 13.14
CA GLU A 244 -6.22 14.77 13.61
C GLU A 244 -7.03 13.48 13.42
N ALA A 245 -6.82 12.76 12.34
CA ALA A 245 -7.39 11.43 12.13
C ALA A 245 -6.96 10.45 13.24
N GLY A 246 -5.67 10.41 13.59
CA GLY A 246 -5.17 9.59 14.70
C GLY A 246 -5.77 9.98 16.05
N VAL A 247 -5.91 11.28 16.32
CA VAL A 247 -6.60 11.80 17.53
C VAL A 247 -8.05 11.34 17.57
N ALA A 248 -8.79 11.51 16.48
CA ALA A 248 -10.19 11.11 16.38
C ALA A 248 -10.35 9.58 16.54
N TYR A 249 -9.45 8.81 15.92
CA TYR A 249 -9.47 7.35 15.97
C TYR A 249 -9.27 6.79 17.38
N LEU A 250 -8.45 7.45 18.21
CA LEU A 250 -8.17 7.09 19.60
C LEU A 250 -9.05 7.84 20.63
N GLY A 251 -9.89 8.76 20.17
CA GLY A 251 -10.84 9.54 20.98
C GLY A 251 -10.32 10.89 21.45
N ASP A 252 -9.04 11.03 21.78
CA ASP A 252 -8.43 12.32 22.13
C ASP A 252 -6.90 12.36 21.93
N ALA A 253 -6.31 13.55 22.05
CA ALA A 253 -4.88 13.77 21.83
C ALA A 253 -3.99 13.20 22.94
N GLU A 254 -4.51 13.02 24.16
CA GLU A 254 -3.79 12.34 25.23
C GLU A 254 -3.69 10.84 24.95
N ALA A 255 -4.76 10.22 24.46
CA ALA A 255 -4.80 8.83 24.05
C ALA A 255 -3.75 8.56 22.96
N LEU A 256 -3.70 9.39 21.92
CA LEU A 256 -2.64 9.30 20.89
C LEU A 256 -1.25 9.42 21.52
N ARG A 257 -1.01 10.43 22.36
CA ARG A 257 0.30 10.63 23.00
C ARG A 257 0.74 9.44 23.85
N ARG A 258 -0.18 8.81 24.58
CA ARG A 258 0.11 7.63 25.41
C ARG A 258 0.59 6.43 24.60
N THR A 259 0.19 6.30 23.33
CA THR A 259 0.67 5.21 22.47
C THR A 259 2.11 5.37 22.01
N THR A 260 2.68 6.58 22.07
CA THR A 260 3.97 6.96 21.46
C THR A 260 4.03 6.82 19.93
N LEU A 261 2.92 6.50 19.28
CA LEU A 261 2.81 6.38 17.82
C LEU A 261 2.61 7.75 17.18
N ILE A 262 2.98 7.85 15.91
CA ILE A 262 2.66 8.98 15.04
C ILE A 262 1.55 8.55 14.08
N SER A 263 0.63 9.46 13.77
CA SER A 263 -0.32 9.25 12.67
C SER A 263 0.12 10.05 11.44
N THR A 264 0.31 9.37 10.33
CA THR A 264 0.91 9.94 9.11
C THR A 264 0.37 9.25 7.86
N LEU A 265 0.60 9.87 6.69
CA LEU A 265 0.32 9.31 5.37
C LEU A 265 0.97 7.93 5.23
N VAL A 266 0.18 6.95 4.81
CA VAL A 266 0.62 5.56 4.62
C VAL A 266 1.12 5.35 3.20
N ASN A 267 0.27 5.55 2.20
CA ASN A 267 0.64 5.38 0.80
C ASN A 267 0.52 6.73 0.06
N PRO A 268 1.61 7.30 -0.45
CA PRO A 268 1.54 8.47 -1.32
C PRO A 268 0.84 8.15 -2.65
N ILE A 269 0.04 9.08 -3.16
CA ILE A 269 -0.62 8.94 -4.46
C ILE A 269 0.41 9.07 -5.58
N THR A 270 0.40 8.13 -6.51
CA THR A 270 1.23 8.18 -7.72
C THR A 270 0.66 9.16 -8.74
N GLU A 271 1.46 9.57 -9.72
CA GLU A 271 0.99 10.39 -10.83
C GLU A 271 -0.12 9.70 -11.64
N VAL A 272 -0.01 8.39 -11.90
CA VAL A 272 -1.02 7.65 -12.67
C VAL A 272 -2.34 7.56 -11.89
N SER A 273 -2.30 7.23 -10.60
CA SER A 273 -3.48 7.25 -9.74
C SER A 273 -4.13 8.64 -9.71
N TRP A 274 -3.35 9.71 -9.62
CA TRP A 274 -3.86 11.08 -9.65
C TRP A 274 -4.52 11.43 -11.00
N GLN A 275 -3.87 11.14 -12.12
CA GLN A 275 -4.42 11.42 -13.45
C GLN A 275 -5.70 10.61 -13.73
N THR A 276 -5.82 9.44 -13.11
CA THR A 276 -6.98 8.56 -13.25
C THR A 276 -8.06 8.78 -12.18
N GLY A 277 -7.96 9.88 -11.41
CA GLY A 277 -9.04 10.41 -10.56
C GLY A 277 -8.92 10.13 -9.06
N SER A 278 -7.86 9.49 -8.59
CA SER A 278 -7.67 9.15 -7.17
C SER A 278 -7.40 10.42 -6.35
N ARG A 279 -8.23 10.72 -5.35
CA ARG A 279 -8.14 11.95 -4.52
C ARG A 279 -8.20 11.67 -3.02
N THR A 280 -8.05 10.42 -2.63
CA THR A 280 -8.14 10.00 -1.22
C THR A 280 -6.88 9.23 -0.86
N VAL A 281 -6.35 9.42 0.35
CA VAL A 281 -5.19 8.71 0.90
C VAL A 281 -5.50 8.11 2.25
N ASN A 282 -4.75 7.08 2.67
CA ASN A 282 -4.81 6.61 4.05
C ASN A 282 -3.85 7.32 4.99
N CYS A 283 -4.33 7.58 6.20
CA CYS A 283 -3.51 7.85 7.36
C CYS A 283 -3.44 6.59 8.25
N GLY A 284 -2.29 6.37 8.89
CA GLY A 284 -2.06 5.21 9.75
C GLY A 284 -1.17 5.55 10.93
N LEU A 285 -1.29 4.76 12.00
CA LEU A 285 -0.47 4.82 13.21
C LEU A 285 0.75 3.93 13.03
N MET A 286 1.93 4.48 13.31
CA MET A 286 3.21 3.76 13.21
C MET A 286 4.26 4.41 14.10
N LYS A 287 5.43 3.79 14.21
CA LYS A 287 6.59 4.35 14.90
C LYS A 287 7.88 3.93 14.19
N ALA A 288 8.80 4.86 13.99
CA ALA A 288 10.13 4.55 13.48
C ALA A 288 10.95 3.78 14.53
N ALA A 289 11.80 2.85 14.10
CA ALA A 289 12.68 2.07 14.96
C ALA A 289 14.17 2.36 14.69
N GLU A 290 15.03 1.84 15.57
CA GLU A 290 16.46 1.69 15.37
C GLU A 290 16.93 0.43 16.13
N PRO A 291 17.46 -0.62 15.46
CA PRO A 291 17.65 -0.74 14.02
C PRO A 291 16.33 -0.98 13.26
N GLY A 292 16.26 -0.53 12.00
CA GLY A 292 15.17 -0.81 11.07
C GLY A 292 14.15 0.33 10.91
N PRO A 293 13.28 0.29 9.88
CA PRO A 293 12.44 1.44 9.54
C PRO A 293 11.18 1.59 10.42
N PHE A 294 10.69 0.50 11.02
CA PHE A 294 9.46 0.50 11.84
C PHE A 294 9.61 -0.33 13.12
N ALA A 295 8.99 0.13 14.20
CA ALA A 295 8.82 -0.63 15.43
C ALA A 295 7.76 -1.72 15.24
N VAL A 296 7.85 -2.80 16.02
CA VAL A 296 6.87 -3.90 15.99
C VAL A 296 5.67 -3.54 16.86
N LEU A 297 4.49 -3.46 16.26
CA LEU A 297 3.22 -3.27 16.95
C LEU A 297 2.54 -4.62 17.16
N ARG A 298 1.93 -4.81 18.34
CA ARG A 298 1.07 -5.96 18.63
C ARG A 298 -0.17 -5.56 19.42
N GLY A 299 -1.34 -5.95 18.94
CA GLY A 299 -2.65 -5.49 19.39
C GLY A 299 -3.06 -4.18 18.72
N SER A 300 -4.37 -3.88 18.68
CA SER A 300 -4.85 -2.59 18.17
C SER A 300 -4.53 -1.45 19.15
N ALA A 301 -4.19 -0.28 18.62
CA ALA A 301 -3.98 0.97 19.34
C ALA A 301 -5.20 1.39 20.17
N ARG A 302 -6.41 0.98 19.76
CA ARG A 302 -7.65 1.19 20.53
C ARG A 302 -7.77 0.28 21.76
N GLN A 303 -6.99 -0.79 21.84
CA GLN A 303 -7.10 -1.83 22.86
C GLN A 303 -5.82 -2.02 23.67
N GLY A 304 -4.91 -1.04 23.65
CA GLY A 304 -3.64 -1.11 24.38
C GLY A 304 -2.55 -1.85 23.61
N VAL A 305 -2.12 -1.25 22.50
CA VAL A 305 -1.01 -1.73 21.66
C VAL A 305 0.30 -1.86 22.44
N LEU A 306 1.04 -2.93 22.18
CA LEU A 306 2.44 -3.08 22.57
C LEU A 306 3.33 -2.52 21.45
N VAL A 307 4.39 -1.83 21.83
CA VAL A 307 5.42 -1.33 20.92
C VAL A 307 6.73 -2.01 21.31
N ASP A 308 7.31 -2.79 20.39
CA ASP A 308 8.48 -3.64 20.61
C ASP A 308 8.33 -4.56 21.83
N GLY A 309 7.12 -5.11 22.00
CA GLY A 309 6.76 -6.00 23.11
C GLY A 309 6.53 -5.33 24.46
N ALA A 310 6.68 -4.00 24.57
CA ALA A 310 6.47 -3.24 25.80
C ALA A 310 5.20 -2.39 25.73
N THR A 311 4.56 -2.17 26.90
CA THR A 311 3.52 -1.16 27.01
C THR A 311 4.14 0.23 26.81
N PRO A 312 3.62 1.06 25.89
CA PRO A 312 4.14 2.39 25.64
C PRO A 312 4.14 3.25 26.90
N VAL A 313 5.26 3.93 27.16
CA VAL A 313 5.37 4.92 28.24
C VAL A 313 5.26 6.29 27.61
N ALA A 314 4.21 7.04 27.99
CA ALA A 314 3.98 8.38 27.49
C ALA A 314 5.21 9.29 27.78
N PRO A 315 5.62 10.14 26.83
CA PRO A 315 6.67 11.12 27.08
C PRO A 315 6.26 12.04 28.22
N THR A 316 7.17 12.27 29.18
CA THR A 316 6.94 13.16 30.33
C THR A 316 6.94 14.64 29.94
N THR A 317 7.46 14.98 28.76
CA THR A 317 7.53 16.34 28.23
C THR A 317 6.53 16.52 27.09
N THR A 318 5.70 17.56 27.17
CA THR A 318 4.87 18.03 26.05
C THR A 318 5.63 18.97 25.11
N GLN A 319 6.87 19.34 25.47
CA GLN A 319 7.74 20.18 24.66
C GLN A 319 8.54 19.32 23.68
N ILE A 320 8.49 19.67 22.40
CA ILE A 320 9.34 19.08 21.36
C ILE A 320 10.74 19.69 21.48
N PRO A 321 11.80 18.89 21.68
CA PRO A 321 13.17 19.40 21.66
C PRO A 321 13.48 20.06 20.30
N PRO A 322 14.30 21.12 20.27
CA PRO A 322 14.77 21.70 19.02
C PRO A 322 15.43 20.62 18.12
N PRO A 323 15.39 20.78 16.77
CA PRO A 323 16.01 19.83 15.86
C PRO A 323 17.46 19.53 16.22
N GLY A 324 17.81 18.25 16.31
CA GLY A 324 19.18 17.78 16.60
C GLY A 324 19.48 17.44 18.06
N GLN A 325 18.50 17.53 18.97
CA GLN A 325 18.66 17.05 20.35
C GLN A 325 18.01 15.68 20.53
N PRO A 326 18.75 14.63 20.98
CA PRO A 326 18.14 13.34 21.28
C PRO A 326 17.10 13.49 22.40
N PRO A 327 16.04 12.66 22.43
CA PRO A 327 15.05 12.69 23.50
C PRO A 327 15.73 12.42 24.84
N GLY A 328 15.93 13.48 25.63
CA GLY A 328 16.74 13.43 26.84
C GLY A 328 15.92 13.02 28.06
N GLY A 329 16.36 11.97 28.72
CA GLY A 329 15.99 11.66 30.10
C GLY A 329 16.41 10.26 30.50
N VAL A 330 17.70 10.04 30.80
CA VAL A 330 18.13 8.83 31.53
C VAL A 330 17.56 8.94 32.96
N PRO A 331 16.74 7.99 33.44
CA PRO A 331 16.24 8.03 34.81
C PRO A 331 17.38 7.75 35.81
N GLY A 332 17.63 8.66 36.76
CA GLY A 332 18.36 8.33 37.99
C GLY A 332 19.58 9.17 38.41
N ALA A 333 19.64 10.48 38.14
CA ALA A 333 20.63 11.35 38.79
C ALA A 333 19.99 12.15 39.95
N PRO A 334 20.55 12.14 41.18
CA PRO A 334 19.99 12.89 42.30
C PRO A 334 20.07 14.40 42.06
N THR A 335 18.99 15.11 42.40
CA THR A 335 18.94 16.57 42.44
C THR A 335 19.89 17.10 43.50
N ASP A 336 20.97 17.74 43.08
CA ASP A 336 21.82 18.54 43.97
C ASP A 336 21.19 19.93 44.15
N THR A 337 20.62 20.16 45.33
CA THR A 337 20.17 21.45 45.81
C THR A 337 21.35 22.16 46.48
N GLY A 338 21.93 23.20 45.85
CA GLY A 338 23.07 23.87 46.44
C GLY A 338 23.43 25.25 45.87
N GLN A 339 22.67 26.26 46.29
CA GLN A 339 23.10 27.64 46.61
C GLN A 339 23.90 28.45 45.58
N GLY A 340 23.26 29.52 45.10
CA GLY A 340 23.88 30.53 44.24
C GLY A 340 24.87 31.46 44.94
N THR A 341 25.59 32.21 44.13
CA THR A 341 25.82 33.65 44.36
C THR A 341 26.03 34.36 43.02
N VAL A 342 25.47 35.56 42.97
CA VAL A 342 25.41 36.51 41.88
C VAL A 342 26.80 37.04 41.51
N SER A 343 27.05 37.30 40.23
CA SER A 343 27.97 38.38 39.78
C SER A 343 27.66 38.81 38.33
N VAL A 344 27.19 40.04 38.17
CA VAL A 344 27.30 40.85 36.94
C VAL A 344 27.91 42.18 37.39
N PRO A 345 28.92 42.73 36.69
CA PRO A 345 28.66 43.91 35.88
C PRO A 345 29.29 43.90 34.46
N VAL A 346 28.69 44.74 33.62
CA VAL A 346 28.86 45.01 32.17
C VAL A 346 30.05 45.99 31.92
N PRO A 347 30.21 46.63 30.74
CA PRO A 347 30.92 46.26 29.49
C PRO A 347 32.25 47.05 29.21
N GLY A 348 33.05 46.56 28.25
CA GLY A 348 33.85 47.41 27.33
C GLY A 348 35.36 47.57 27.61
N GLY A 349 36.18 47.29 26.58
CA GLY A 349 37.58 47.74 26.48
C GLY A 349 38.52 46.76 25.76
N THR A 350 38.72 46.94 24.45
CA THR A 350 39.84 46.44 23.62
C THR A 350 41.13 47.26 23.90
N PRO A 351 42.36 46.81 23.53
CA PRO A 351 42.76 46.27 22.22
C PRO A 351 43.03 44.77 22.17
#